data_AF-A0A349YSL2-F1
#
_entry.id   AF-A0A349YSL2-F1
#
_cell.length_a   1.000
_cell.length_b   1.000
_cell.length_c   1.000
_cell.angle_alpha   90.00
_cell.angle_beta   90.00
_cell.angle_gamma   90.00
#
_symmetry.space_group_name_H-M   'P 1'
#
loop_
_entity.id
_entity.type
_entity.pdbx_description
1 polymer ?
#
loop_
_entity_poly.entity_id
_entity_poly.type
_entity_poly.pdbx_seq_one_letter_code
_entity_poly.pdbx_strand_id
1 'polypeptide(L)'
;MEREITILSDLKKNSDHYEWKELNCFYKPLAIIFAYFNEEYFNQFLMMLSMHILYDIHGGFQYVSVERENIYDEFFKHYNKYMKDDFRIEAREWRETEKERLGYRIVEELKKGHPVLVPVDLYEIYYDDKYMREHASHYIIVKGCDLKRNVFYILDTLQVENGEKAQYVDFKMQMSLLLKAAVKNIFWSFAQEQSDSRNDIDQIIFSTLDRVLKEKNAYIDSEIFELKPEMHRKINTNEYATKCNMRIVYYDIITQMLQKINLPEDERTRIQIKQGDIIKEWGKLSKSVFYHIQKGKLNFDAEKEKAAVIGQEERLLESQILKVLYQDRKAIEKQETEYRIKNKDKAQIDVSDGGILIQHDRNQLANLWLTMDEAPQILYKIYDKQEFYIQTEVEIISDGNSAERSNTFQSGIIIKMDNGHKFLFGLEKGESLSLLSPEAELEEKYSWEKDKITLRVMRKDNGLSFEFQKNDFKWYLLKQVEETGEVELAGFFSKTWYPIPHKVQFTDIGINGNKSK
;
A
#
# COMPACT_ATOMS: atom_id res chain seq x y z
N MET A 1 -28.91 -3.09 15.59
CA MET A 1 -29.08 -2.78 14.16
C MET A 1 -27.79 -3.15 13.46
N GLU A 2 -27.80 -4.20 12.63
CA GLU A 2 -26.66 -4.45 11.75
C GLU A 2 -26.45 -3.22 10.84
N ARG A 3 -25.20 -2.83 10.63
CA ARG A 3 -24.87 -1.72 9.74
C ARG A 3 -25.35 -2.04 8.32
N GLU A 4 -26.32 -1.28 7.81
CA GLU A 4 -26.84 -1.40 6.43
C GLU A 4 -25.84 -0.91 5.36
N ILE A 5 -24.81 -0.18 5.79
CA ILE A 5 -23.74 0.35 4.95
C ILE A 5 -22.40 -0.18 5.46
N THR A 6 -21.60 -0.73 4.55
CA THR A 6 -20.23 -1.21 4.80
C THR A 6 -19.31 -0.61 3.74
N ILE A 7 -18.20 0.02 4.13
CA ILE A 7 -17.20 0.59 3.21
C ILE A 7 -15.80 0.36 3.78
N LEU A 8 -14.92 -0.18 2.95
CA LEU A 8 -13.48 -0.31 3.21
C LEU A 8 -12.81 1.01 2.83
N SER A 9 -12.68 1.93 3.79
CA SER A 9 -12.18 3.30 3.55
C SER A 9 -10.72 3.35 3.12
N ASP A 10 -9.92 2.39 3.58
CA ASP A 10 -8.48 2.33 3.27
C ASP A 10 -8.20 1.82 1.85
N LEU A 11 -9.22 1.27 1.16
CA LEU A 11 -9.11 0.88 -0.24
C LEU A 11 -9.30 2.13 -1.12
N LYS A 12 -8.17 2.75 -1.48
CA LYS A 12 -8.07 4.03 -2.18
C LYS A 12 -7.85 3.84 -3.68
N LYS A 13 -8.08 4.90 -4.46
CA LYS A 13 -7.65 5.01 -5.86
C LYS A 13 -6.14 4.83 -6.01
N ASN A 14 -5.70 4.38 -7.19
CA ASN A 14 -4.28 4.36 -7.50
C ASN A 14 -3.71 5.77 -7.73
N SER A 15 -2.43 5.95 -7.41
CA SER A 15 -1.67 7.19 -7.59
C SER A 15 -0.49 7.04 -8.58
N ASP A 16 -0.32 5.86 -9.18
CA ASP A 16 0.73 5.61 -10.16
C ASP A 16 0.45 6.31 -11.50
N HIS A 17 1.49 6.37 -12.33
CA HIS A 17 1.45 7.02 -13.64
C HIS A 17 1.41 6.01 -14.81
N TYR A 18 1.23 4.71 -14.54
CA TYR A 18 1.33 3.66 -15.56
C TYR A 18 0.12 3.66 -16.50
N GLU A 19 0.38 3.58 -17.79
CA GLU A 19 -0.63 3.45 -18.84
C GLU A 19 -1.09 1.99 -19.02
N TRP A 20 -2.19 1.78 -19.76
CA TRP A 20 -2.70 0.42 -20.05
C TRP A 20 -1.72 -0.49 -20.78
N LYS A 21 -0.79 0.11 -21.55
CA LYS A 21 0.27 -0.63 -22.24
C LYS A 21 1.29 -1.22 -21.27
N GLU A 22 1.42 -0.64 -20.08
CA GLU A 22 2.37 -1.04 -19.03
C GLU A 22 1.70 -1.94 -17.99
N LEU A 23 0.53 -1.52 -17.50
CA LEU A 23 -0.22 -2.24 -16.47
C LEU A 23 -1.69 -2.37 -16.85
N ASN A 24 -2.11 -3.61 -17.15
CA ASN A 24 -3.46 -3.88 -17.63
C ASN A 24 -4.53 -3.81 -16.51
N CYS A 25 -5.79 -3.93 -16.92
CA CYS A 25 -6.95 -3.92 -16.02
C CYS A 25 -7.04 -5.15 -15.09
N PHE A 26 -6.16 -6.14 -15.21
CA PHE A 26 -6.09 -7.27 -14.29
C PHE A 26 -5.11 -7.04 -13.14
N TYR A 27 -3.88 -6.64 -13.43
CA TYR A 27 -2.85 -6.50 -12.40
C TYR A 27 -2.96 -5.20 -11.60
N LYS A 28 -3.45 -4.13 -12.23
CA LYS A 28 -3.64 -2.84 -11.56
C LYS A 28 -4.60 -2.91 -10.37
N PRO A 29 -5.82 -3.47 -10.48
CA PRO A 29 -6.70 -3.58 -9.33
C PRO A 29 -6.16 -4.52 -8.25
N LEU A 30 -5.39 -5.55 -8.61
CA LEU A 30 -4.69 -6.38 -7.63
C LEU A 30 -3.66 -5.57 -6.83
N ALA A 31 -2.84 -4.76 -7.48
CA ALA A 31 -1.89 -3.89 -6.77
C ALA A 31 -2.60 -2.93 -5.79
N ILE A 32 -3.75 -2.38 -6.19
CA ILE A 32 -4.60 -1.54 -5.32
C ILE A 32 -5.10 -2.33 -4.11
N ILE A 33 -5.58 -3.56 -4.31
CA ILE A 33 -6.05 -4.44 -3.23
C ILE A 33 -4.92 -4.79 -2.27
N PHE A 34 -3.69 -4.99 -2.77
CA PHE A 34 -2.54 -5.28 -1.92
C PHE A 34 -2.17 -4.06 -1.07
N ALA A 35 -2.22 -2.87 -1.67
CA ALA A 35 -2.01 -1.59 -0.99
C ALA A 35 -2.95 -1.35 0.19
N TYR A 36 -4.16 -1.92 0.16
CA TYR A 36 -5.13 -1.82 1.25
C TYR A 36 -4.63 -2.48 2.54
N PHE A 37 -3.90 -3.59 2.45
CA PHE A 37 -3.33 -4.25 3.63
C PHE A 37 -2.05 -3.57 4.12
N ASN A 38 -1.29 -3.00 3.20
CA ASN A 38 -0.09 -2.21 3.47
C ASN A 38 0.23 -1.36 2.24
N GLU A 39 0.33 -0.03 2.40
CA GLU A 39 0.54 0.88 1.26
C GLU A 39 1.80 0.54 0.44
N GLU A 40 2.84 -0.01 1.08
CA GLU A 40 4.07 -0.45 0.41
C GLU A 40 3.88 -1.70 -0.47
N TYR A 41 2.84 -2.51 -0.21
CA TYR A 41 2.57 -3.71 -1.00
C TYR A 41 2.16 -3.41 -2.45
N PHE A 42 1.76 -2.16 -2.76
CA PHE A 42 1.50 -1.76 -4.15
C PHE A 42 2.73 -1.99 -5.03
N ASN A 43 3.84 -1.36 -4.68
CA ASN A 43 5.10 -1.44 -5.43
C ASN A 43 5.73 -2.82 -5.32
N GLN A 44 5.63 -3.48 -4.15
CA GLN A 44 6.17 -4.83 -3.97
C GLN A 44 5.47 -5.87 -4.85
N PHE A 45 4.14 -5.84 -4.88
CA PHE A 45 3.36 -6.71 -5.73
C PHE A 45 3.74 -6.52 -7.20
N LEU A 46 3.80 -5.27 -7.67
CA LEU A 46 4.18 -4.98 -9.05
C LEU A 46 5.62 -5.36 -9.36
N MET A 47 6.55 -5.24 -8.42
CA MET A 47 7.94 -5.68 -8.60
C MET A 47 8.01 -7.20 -8.77
N MET A 48 7.41 -7.95 -7.83
CA MET A 48 7.37 -9.42 -7.91
C MET A 48 6.67 -9.89 -9.17
N LEU A 49 5.53 -9.28 -9.50
CA LEU A 49 4.79 -9.55 -10.72
C LEU A 49 5.67 -9.33 -11.97
N SER A 50 6.34 -8.18 -12.05
CA SER A 50 7.21 -7.85 -13.17
C SER A 50 8.35 -8.87 -13.30
N MET A 51 8.93 -9.31 -12.18
CA MET A 51 9.97 -10.32 -12.18
C MET A 51 9.48 -11.69 -12.66
N HIS A 52 8.30 -12.14 -12.22
CA HIS A 52 7.70 -13.37 -12.71
C HIS A 52 7.37 -13.30 -14.21
N ILE A 53 6.92 -12.14 -14.70
CA ILE A 53 6.60 -11.94 -16.13
C ILE A 53 7.86 -11.85 -17.00
N LEU A 54 8.90 -11.14 -16.55
CA LEU A 54 10.12 -10.86 -17.30
C LEU A 54 11.12 -12.02 -17.28
N TYR A 55 11.22 -12.73 -16.15
CA TYR A 55 12.26 -13.73 -15.93
C TYR A 55 11.72 -15.16 -15.80
N ASP A 56 10.42 -15.36 -16.01
CA ASP A 56 9.76 -16.67 -16.02
C ASP A 56 10.01 -17.50 -14.74
N ILE A 57 10.13 -16.81 -13.61
CA ILE A 57 10.47 -17.42 -12.33
C ILE A 57 9.40 -18.48 -11.98
N HIS A 58 9.87 -19.71 -11.76
CA HIS A 58 9.08 -20.92 -11.50
C HIS A 58 8.16 -21.37 -12.65
N GLY A 59 8.60 -21.18 -13.90
CA GLY A 59 7.87 -21.58 -15.11
C GLY A 59 6.87 -20.52 -15.60
N GLY A 60 6.91 -19.35 -14.96
CA GLY A 60 6.04 -18.21 -15.17
C GLY A 60 4.56 -18.53 -15.24
N PHE A 61 3.77 -17.52 -15.55
CA PHE A 61 2.42 -17.71 -16.04
C PHE A 61 2.35 -16.98 -17.38
N GLN A 62 1.62 -17.53 -18.34
CA GLN A 62 1.29 -16.78 -19.55
C GLN A 62 0.63 -15.48 -19.09
N TYR A 63 1.13 -14.35 -19.61
CA TYR A 63 0.59 -13.06 -19.24
C TYR A 63 -0.91 -13.11 -19.48
N VAL A 64 -1.72 -12.72 -18.49
CA VAL A 64 -3.18 -12.76 -18.59
C VAL A 64 -3.62 -11.77 -19.68
N SER A 65 -3.65 -12.26 -20.92
CA SER A 65 -4.37 -11.62 -22.00
C SER A 65 -5.85 -11.85 -21.72
N VAL A 66 -6.61 -10.76 -21.84
CA VAL A 66 -8.01 -10.61 -21.41
C VAL A 66 -8.97 -11.61 -22.11
N GLU A 67 -8.46 -12.44 -23.03
CA GLU A 67 -9.21 -13.24 -24.00
C GLU A 67 -9.24 -14.76 -23.71
N ARG A 68 -8.62 -15.28 -22.63
CA ARG A 68 -8.61 -16.73 -22.36
C ARG A 68 -9.22 -17.11 -21.01
N GLU A 69 -10.29 -17.89 -21.09
CA GLU A 69 -11.16 -18.31 -19.98
C GLU A 69 -10.51 -19.10 -18.83
N ASN A 70 -9.32 -19.69 -19.02
CA ASN A 70 -8.65 -20.54 -18.01
C ASN A 70 -7.53 -19.83 -17.25
N ILE A 71 -7.17 -18.60 -17.64
CA ILE A 71 -5.97 -17.95 -17.09
C ILE A 71 -6.18 -17.49 -15.62
N TYR A 72 -7.41 -17.23 -15.21
CA TYR A 72 -7.70 -16.73 -13.85
C TYR A 72 -7.28 -17.73 -12.77
N ASP A 73 -7.70 -18.99 -12.94
CA ASP A 73 -7.35 -20.10 -12.07
C ASP A 73 -5.83 -20.30 -12.00
N GLU A 74 -5.13 -20.15 -13.13
CA GLU A 74 -3.68 -20.34 -13.21
C GLU A 74 -2.94 -19.23 -12.46
N PHE A 75 -3.34 -17.96 -12.61
CA PHE A 75 -2.73 -16.87 -11.87
C PHE A 75 -2.88 -17.02 -10.36
N PHE A 76 -4.11 -17.23 -9.85
CA PHE A 76 -4.31 -17.30 -8.41
C PHE A 76 -3.71 -18.57 -7.79
N LYS A 77 -3.63 -19.69 -8.55
CA LYS A 77 -2.86 -20.87 -8.13
C LYS A 77 -1.37 -20.56 -8.04
N HIS A 78 -0.81 -19.85 -9.03
CA HIS A 78 0.59 -19.43 -9.03
C HIS A 78 0.88 -18.48 -7.87
N TYR A 79 0.07 -17.44 -7.71
CA TYR A 79 0.14 -16.50 -6.60
C TYR A 79 0.12 -17.23 -5.25
N ASN A 80 -0.88 -18.10 -5.03
CA ASN A 80 -1.02 -18.83 -3.77
C ASN A 80 0.16 -19.78 -3.49
N LYS A 81 0.87 -20.22 -4.53
CA LYS A 81 2.00 -21.13 -4.39
C LYS A 81 3.34 -20.42 -4.18
N TYR A 82 3.57 -19.28 -4.82
CA TYR A 82 4.90 -18.66 -4.90
C TYR A 82 5.00 -17.27 -4.28
N MET A 83 3.88 -16.57 -4.15
CA MET A 83 3.86 -15.16 -3.73
C MET A 83 3.07 -14.96 -2.43
N LYS A 84 2.11 -15.83 -2.11
CA LYS A 84 1.24 -15.68 -0.94
C LYS A 84 2.03 -15.50 0.35
N ASP A 85 3.09 -16.27 0.58
CA ASP A 85 3.86 -16.22 1.83
C ASP A 85 4.61 -14.88 2.01
N ASP A 86 4.94 -14.21 0.90
CA ASP A 86 5.62 -12.90 0.92
C ASP A 86 4.65 -11.81 1.43
N PHE A 87 3.40 -11.84 0.98
CA PHE A 87 2.37 -10.84 1.33
C PHE A 87 1.47 -11.23 2.50
N ARG A 88 1.38 -12.53 2.78
CA ARG A 88 0.41 -13.15 3.70
C ARG A 88 -1.03 -12.72 3.43
N ILE A 89 -1.35 -12.57 2.15
CA ILE A 89 -2.70 -12.29 1.67
C ILE A 89 -3.21 -13.55 1.01
N GLU A 90 -4.31 -14.08 1.51
CA GLU A 90 -5.01 -15.19 0.87
C GLU A 90 -6.01 -14.65 -0.15
N ALA A 91 -5.85 -15.07 -1.42
CA ALA A 91 -6.83 -14.83 -2.46
C ALA A 91 -7.78 -16.04 -2.55
N ARG A 92 -9.04 -15.86 -2.13
CA ARG A 92 -10.07 -16.90 -2.15
C ARG A 92 -11.02 -16.69 -3.32
N GLU A 93 -11.15 -17.69 -4.18
CA GLU A 93 -12.18 -17.72 -5.22
C GLU A 93 -13.52 -18.14 -4.63
N TRP A 94 -14.56 -17.41 -5.01
CA TRP A 94 -15.95 -17.77 -4.77
C TRP A 94 -16.63 -17.98 -6.11
N ARG A 95 -17.42 -19.05 -6.20
CA ARG A 95 -18.23 -19.39 -7.38
C ARG A 95 -19.61 -19.80 -6.92
N GLU A 96 -20.62 -19.10 -7.43
CA GLU A 96 -22.01 -19.33 -7.03
C GLU A 96 -22.86 -19.68 -8.26
N THR A 97 -23.88 -20.51 -8.06
CA THR A 97 -24.80 -20.90 -9.15
C THR A 97 -25.83 -19.83 -9.46
N GLU A 98 -26.18 -19.01 -8.46
CA GLU A 98 -27.25 -18.00 -8.50
C GLU A 98 -26.67 -16.60 -8.26
N LYS A 99 -27.17 -15.60 -9.01
CA LYS A 99 -26.70 -14.21 -8.91
C LYS A 99 -27.03 -13.59 -7.56
N GLU A 100 -28.15 -13.97 -6.97
CA GLU A 100 -28.55 -13.54 -5.64
C GLU A 100 -27.55 -14.03 -4.58
N ARG A 101 -27.14 -15.30 -4.64
CA ARG A 101 -26.12 -15.86 -3.73
C ARG A 101 -24.77 -15.20 -3.90
N LEU A 102 -24.38 -14.91 -5.15
CA LEU A 102 -23.18 -14.14 -5.45
C LEU A 102 -23.21 -12.78 -4.73
N GLY A 103 -24.32 -12.05 -4.84
CA GLY A 103 -24.53 -10.77 -4.14
C GLY A 103 -24.42 -10.90 -2.63
N TYR A 104 -25.08 -11.90 -2.04
CA TYR A 104 -24.99 -12.16 -0.60
C TYR A 104 -23.55 -12.45 -0.15
N ARG A 105 -22.80 -13.27 -0.90
CA ARG A 105 -21.41 -13.61 -0.54
C ARG A 105 -20.49 -12.39 -0.63
N ILE A 106 -20.62 -11.56 -1.67
CA ILE A 106 -19.88 -10.31 -1.79
C ILE A 106 -20.11 -9.44 -0.54
N VAL A 107 -21.38 -9.29 -0.12
CA VAL A 107 -21.73 -8.52 1.09
C VAL A 107 -21.11 -9.12 2.35
N GLU A 108 -21.13 -10.45 2.50
CA GLU A 108 -20.51 -11.12 3.66
C GLU A 108 -18.99 -10.87 3.73
N GLU A 109 -18.28 -10.97 2.62
CA GLU A 109 -16.83 -10.73 2.58
C GLU A 109 -16.49 -9.26 2.88
N LEU A 110 -17.27 -8.32 2.35
CA LEU A 110 -17.09 -6.90 2.68
C LEU A 110 -17.34 -6.62 4.17
N LYS A 111 -18.34 -7.27 4.79
CA LYS A 111 -18.62 -7.16 6.24
C LYS A 111 -17.45 -7.69 7.10
N LYS A 112 -16.63 -8.60 6.57
CA LYS A 112 -15.41 -9.12 7.22
C LYS A 112 -14.19 -8.22 7.02
N GLY A 113 -14.30 -7.13 6.25
CA GLY A 113 -13.15 -6.29 5.92
C GLY A 113 -12.35 -6.79 4.72
N HIS A 114 -12.87 -7.75 3.95
CA HIS A 114 -12.18 -8.33 2.80
C HIS A 114 -12.55 -7.59 1.52
N PRO A 115 -11.60 -6.93 0.83
CA PRO A 115 -11.86 -6.33 -0.47
C PRO A 115 -12.16 -7.42 -1.50
N VAL A 116 -12.99 -7.07 -2.48
CA VAL A 116 -13.52 -8.01 -3.48
C VAL A 116 -13.16 -7.55 -4.88
N LEU A 117 -12.66 -8.47 -5.72
CA LEU A 117 -12.40 -8.26 -7.14
C LEU A 117 -13.39 -9.07 -7.97
N VAL A 118 -14.17 -8.40 -8.82
CA VAL A 118 -15.19 -9.03 -9.66
C VAL A 118 -14.80 -8.89 -11.13
N PRO A 119 -14.61 -10.01 -11.86
CA PRO A 119 -14.52 -9.98 -13.32
C PRO A 119 -15.91 -9.72 -13.91
N VAL A 120 -16.01 -8.76 -14.82
CA VAL A 120 -17.24 -8.38 -15.48
C VAL A 120 -17.08 -8.41 -17.00
N ASP A 121 -18.19 -8.66 -17.70
CA ASP A 121 -18.28 -8.54 -19.15
C ASP A 121 -18.80 -7.15 -19.54
N LEU A 122 -17.99 -6.40 -20.28
CA LEU A 122 -18.31 -5.06 -20.76
C LEU A 122 -19.53 -5.04 -21.69
N TYR A 123 -19.89 -6.18 -22.30
CA TYR A 123 -21.13 -6.31 -23.07
C TYR A 123 -22.36 -5.90 -22.25
N GLU A 124 -22.33 -6.09 -20.93
CA GLU A 124 -23.46 -5.83 -20.02
C GLU A 124 -23.45 -4.43 -19.38
N ILE A 125 -22.36 -3.66 -19.54
CA ILE A 125 -22.13 -2.39 -18.83
C ILE A 125 -22.52 -1.20 -19.71
N TYR A 126 -23.67 -0.58 -19.43
CA TYR A 126 -24.28 0.45 -20.32
C TYR A 126 -23.49 1.74 -20.52
N TYR A 127 -22.49 2.00 -19.67
CA TYR A 127 -21.66 3.21 -19.76
C TYR A 127 -20.31 2.95 -20.44
N ASP A 128 -20.05 1.72 -20.91
CA ASP A 128 -18.89 1.39 -21.74
C ASP A 128 -19.27 1.39 -23.22
N ASP A 129 -18.34 1.78 -24.10
CA ASP A 129 -18.57 1.83 -25.54
C ASP A 129 -18.80 0.45 -26.19
N LYS A 130 -18.48 -0.64 -25.49
CA LYS A 130 -18.72 -2.04 -25.91
C LYS A 130 -20.08 -2.58 -25.50
N TYR A 131 -20.88 -1.83 -24.75
CA TYR A 131 -22.22 -2.23 -24.32
C TYR A 131 -23.05 -2.76 -25.49
N MET A 132 -23.53 -4.00 -25.39
CA MET A 132 -24.31 -4.68 -26.43
C MET A 132 -23.63 -4.78 -27.81
N ARG A 133 -22.31 -4.52 -27.90
CA ARG A 133 -21.54 -4.53 -29.16
C ARG A 133 -20.49 -5.63 -29.20
N GLU A 134 -19.71 -5.76 -28.12
CA GLU A 134 -18.58 -6.69 -28.07
C GLU A 134 -18.40 -7.22 -26.64
N HIS A 135 -18.09 -8.51 -26.54
CA HIS A 135 -17.71 -9.13 -25.27
C HIS A 135 -16.25 -8.79 -24.97
N ALA A 136 -16.00 -8.24 -23.78
CA ALA A 136 -14.66 -7.93 -23.31
C ALA A 136 -14.63 -8.00 -21.79
N SER A 137 -13.60 -8.63 -21.24
CA SER A 137 -13.48 -8.75 -19.78
C SER A 137 -12.89 -7.48 -19.17
N HIS A 138 -13.40 -7.10 -18.00
CA HIS A 138 -12.87 -6.02 -17.17
C HIS A 138 -12.95 -6.40 -15.70
N TYR A 139 -12.25 -5.68 -14.84
CA TYR A 139 -12.21 -5.97 -13.40
C TYR A 139 -12.63 -4.76 -12.60
N ILE A 140 -13.56 -5.01 -11.67
CA ILE A 140 -14.08 -3.99 -10.77
C ILE A 140 -13.72 -4.39 -9.35
N ILE A 141 -13.16 -3.44 -8.59
CA ILE A 141 -12.96 -3.63 -7.16
C ILE A 141 -14.23 -3.19 -6.45
N VAL A 142 -14.84 -4.08 -5.67
CA VAL A 142 -15.94 -3.73 -4.77
C VAL A 142 -15.35 -3.45 -3.40
N LYS A 143 -15.58 -2.23 -2.91
CA LYS A 143 -15.07 -1.73 -1.62
C LYS A 143 -16.16 -1.50 -0.60
N GLY A 144 -17.43 -1.69 -0.95
CA GLY A 144 -18.51 -1.46 -0.01
C GLY A 144 -19.90 -1.70 -0.60
N CYS A 145 -20.91 -1.65 0.25
CA CYS A 145 -22.31 -1.76 -0.11
C CYS A 145 -23.21 -0.83 0.71
N ASP A 146 -24.33 -0.41 0.13
CA ASP A 146 -25.48 0.23 0.78
C ASP A 146 -26.70 -0.64 0.44
N LEU A 147 -27.08 -1.52 1.38
CA LEU A 147 -28.16 -2.50 1.18
C LEU A 147 -29.52 -1.82 1.03
N LYS A 148 -29.72 -0.68 1.69
CA LYS A 148 -30.98 0.07 1.61
C LYS A 148 -31.20 0.67 0.23
N ARG A 149 -30.13 1.12 -0.41
CA ARG A 149 -30.16 1.70 -1.76
C ARG A 149 -29.86 0.68 -2.87
N ASN A 150 -29.53 -0.56 -2.53
CA ASN A 150 -29.11 -1.62 -3.46
C ASN A 150 -27.95 -1.18 -4.38
N VAL A 151 -26.91 -0.56 -3.81
CA VAL A 151 -25.72 -0.13 -4.55
C VAL A 151 -24.43 -0.67 -3.95
N PHE A 152 -23.49 -1.03 -4.81
CA PHE A 152 -22.09 -1.26 -4.45
C PHE A 152 -21.29 0.04 -4.61
N TYR A 153 -20.37 0.26 -3.68
CA TYR A 153 -19.28 1.22 -3.82
C TYR A 153 -18.13 0.49 -4.50
N ILE A 154 -17.65 1.04 -5.63
CA ILE A 154 -16.65 0.38 -6.46
C ILE A 154 -15.49 1.32 -6.77
N LEU A 155 -14.33 0.74 -7.07
CA LEU A 155 -13.27 1.40 -7.82
C LEU A 155 -13.30 0.86 -9.24
N ASP A 156 -13.36 1.75 -10.22
CA ASP A 156 -13.43 1.43 -11.65
C ASP A 156 -12.73 2.52 -12.48
N THR A 157 -12.31 2.19 -13.70
CA THR A 157 -11.70 3.11 -14.67
C THR A 157 -12.66 3.54 -15.76
N LEU A 158 -13.66 2.72 -16.09
CA LEU A 158 -14.50 2.89 -17.29
C LEU A 158 -15.30 4.19 -17.31
N GLN A 159 -15.66 4.71 -16.14
CA GLN A 159 -16.42 5.96 -16.02
C GLN A 159 -15.52 7.22 -16.04
N VAL A 160 -14.20 7.07 -16.12
CA VAL A 160 -13.24 8.18 -16.29
C VAL A 160 -12.82 8.24 -17.74
N GLU A 161 -13.24 9.27 -18.48
CA GLU A 161 -12.87 9.48 -19.89
C GLU A 161 -13.03 8.19 -20.72
N ASN A 162 -14.15 7.48 -20.54
CA ASN A 162 -14.46 6.18 -21.18
C ASN A 162 -13.36 5.10 -21.01
N GLY A 163 -12.63 5.12 -19.88
CA GLY A 163 -11.57 4.18 -19.60
C GLY A 163 -10.25 4.46 -20.34
N GLU A 164 -10.10 5.62 -20.99
CA GLU A 164 -8.84 6.01 -21.62
C GLU A 164 -7.69 6.12 -20.60
N LYS A 165 -8.02 6.57 -19.38
CA LYS A 165 -7.07 6.64 -18.27
C LYS A 165 -7.07 5.35 -17.47
N ALA A 166 -5.87 4.85 -17.17
CA ALA A 166 -5.65 3.74 -16.26
C ALA A 166 -5.76 4.18 -14.78
N GLN A 167 -6.75 5.00 -14.44
CA GLN A 167 -6.98 5.50 -13.10
C GLN A 167 -8.30 4.97 -12.53
N TYR A 168 -8.19 4.12 -11.52
CA TYR A 168 -9.33 3.61 -10.76
C TYR A 168 -9.82 4.70 -9.81
N VAL A 169 -11.09 5.09 -9.89
CA VAL A 169 -11.68 6.09 -8.98
C VAL A 169 -13.00 5.60 -8.41
N ASP A 170 -13.47 6.29 -7.37
CA ASP A 170 -14.68 5.93 -6.64
C ASP A 170 -15.95 6.16 -7.45
N PHE A 171 -16.72 5.09 -7.63
CA PHE A 171 -18.06 5.14 -8.21
C PHE A 171 -19.07 4.35 -7.40
N LYS A 172 -20.33 4.49 -7.78
CA LYS A 172 -21.43 3.66 -7.29
C LYS A 172 -22.02 2.91 -8.46
N MET A 173 -22.29 1.62 -8.26
CA MET A 173 -22.94 0.76 -9.24
C MET A 173 -24.15 0.09 -8.60
N GLN A 174 -25.25 -0.05 -9.36
CA GLN A 174 -26.39 -0.85 -8.90
C GLN A 174 -25.96 -2.30 -8.71
N MET A 175 -26.36 -2.92 -7.59
CA MET A 175 -26.01 -4.32 -7.31
C MET A 175 -26.46 -5.25 -8.45
N SER A 176 -27.67 -5.04 -8.97
CA SER A 176 -28.21 -5.79 -10.10
C SER A 176 -27.34 -5.70 -11.35
N LEU A 177 -26.75 -4.54 -11.64
CA LEU A 177 -25.87 -4.36 -12.80
C LEU A 177 -24.57 -5.15 -12.64
N LEU A 178 -23.90 -5.03 -11.49
CA LEU A 178 -22.67 -5.77 -11.21
C LEU A 178 -22.91 -7.28 -11.31
N LEU A 179 -23.96 -7.77 -10.64
CA LEU A 179 -24.33 -9.19 -10.66
C LEU A 179 -24.75 -9.65 -12.05
N LYS A 180 -25.34 -8.77 -12.86
CA LYS A 180 -25.68 -9.09 -14.24
C LYS A 180 -24.42 -9.33 -15.07
N ALA A 181 -23.44 -8.42 -14.95
CA ALA A 181 -22.20 -8.40 -15.71
C ALA A 181 -21.14 -9.38 -15.20
N ALA A 182 -21.26 -9.89 -13.96
CA ALA A 182 -20.29 -10.80 -13.37
C ALA A 182 -20.08 -12.06 -14.23
N VAL A 183 -18.84 -12.27 -14.68
CA VAL A 183 -18.48 -13.41 -15.54
C VAL A 183 -18.54 -14.69 -14.72
N LYS A 184 -19.25 -15.71 -15.22
CA LYS A 184 -19.33 -17.06 -14.63
C LYS A 184 -19.79 -17.08 -13.15
N ASN A 185 -20.41 -16.00 -12.65
CA ASN A 185 -20.73 -15.79 -11.24
C ASN A 185 -19.54 -16.06 -10.30
N ILE A 186 -18.35 -15.55 -10.66
CA ILE A 186 -17.14 -15.66 -9.83
C ILE A 186 -16.70 -14.32 -9.28
N PHE A 187 -15.98 -14.35 -8.16
CA PHE A 187 -15.18 -13.24 -7.67
C PHE A 187 -14.06 -13.75 -6.76
N TRP A 188 -13.12 -12.86 -6.45
CA TRP A 188 -12.08 -13.12 -5.45
C TRP A 188 -12.22 -12.19 -4.25
N SER A 189 -12.14 -12.75 -3.05
CA SER A 189 -11.99 -11.99 -1.81
C SER A 189 -10.58 -12.13 -1.28
N PHE A 190 -10.05 -11.07 -0.68
CA PHE A 190 -8.69 -11.05 -0.15
C PHE A 190 -8.71 -10.89 1.36
N ALA A 191 -7.96 -11.72 2.08
CA ALA A 191 -7.87 -11.67 3.52
C ALA A 191 -6.39 -11.72 3.94
N GLN A 192 -5.99 -10.89 4.90
CA GLN A 192 -4.65 -10.97 5.48
C GLN A 192 -4.60 -12.04 6.57
N GLU A 193 -3.61 -12.92 6.51
CA GLU A 193 -3.39 -13.89 7.57
C GLU A 193 -2.89 -13.17 8.83
N GLN A 194 -3.52 -13.44 9.97
CA GLN A 194 -3.05 -12.92 11.25
C GLN A 194 -1.69 -13.53 11.59
N SER A 195 -0.70 -12.69 11.89
CA SER A 195 0.59 -13.13 12.36
C SER A 195 1.24 -12.14 13.31
N ASP A 196 1.88 -12.67 14.35
CA ASP A 196 2.68 -11.93 15.35
C ASP A 196 3.98 -11.34 14.77
N SER A 197 4.38 -11.76 13.57
CA SER A 197 5.56 -11.22 12.87
C SER A 197 5.09 -10.36 11.70
N ARG A 198 5.20 -9.04 11.81
CA ARG A 198 5.20 -8.21 10.60
C ARG A 198 6.42 -8.64 9.79
N ASN A 199 6.21 -9.17 8.58
CA ASN A 199 7.30 -9.27 7.61
C ASN A 199 7.85 -7.86 7.44
N ASP A 200 9.12 -7.68 7.76
CA ASP A 200 9.79 -6.42 7.57
C ASP A 200 9.73 -6.09 6.07
N ILE A 201 9.09 -4.97 5.74
CA ILE A 201 8.75 -4.56 4.37
C ILE A 201 10.02 -4.54 3.51
N ASP A 202 11.12 -4.08 4.12
CA ASP A 202 12.44 -4.09 3.50
C ASP A 202 12.91 -5.53 3.27
N GLN A 203 12.76 -6.43 4.24
CA GLN A 203 13.14 -7.84 4.06
C GLN A 203 12.43 -8.51 2.89
N ILE A 204 11.15 -8.23 2.61
CA ILE A 204 10.44 -8.81 1.44
C ILE A 204 11.05 -8.31 0.14
N ILE A 205 11.33 -7.02 0.03
CA ILE A 205 11.88 -6.41 -1.19
C ILE A 205 13.29 -6.95 -1.46
N PHE A 206 14.12 -6.94 -0.42
CA PHE A 206 15.49 -7.46 -0.48
C PHE A 206 15.51 -8.95 -0.77
N SER A 207 14.72 -9.74 -0.05
CA SER A 207 14.62 -11.18 -0.28
C SER A 207 14.10 -11.47 -1.69
N THR A 208 13.18 -10.66 -2.21
CA THR A 208 12.66 -10.79 -3.56
C THR A 208 13.75 -10.52 -4.60
N LEU A 209 14.43 -9.37 -4.55
CA LEU A 209 15.51 -9.04 -5.49
C LEU A 209 16.66 -10.06 -5.41
N ASP A 210 17.04 -10.46 -4.21
CA ASP A 210 18.08 -11.47 -3.96
C ASP A 210 17.65 -12.87 -4.46
N ARG A 211 16.40 -13.27 -4.22
CA ARG A 211 15.79 -14.50 -4.75
C ARG A 211 15.82 -14.49 -6.27
N VAL A 212 15.37 -13.40 -6.89
CA VAL A 212 15.39 -13.25 -8.36
C VAL A 212 16.80 -13.38 -8.90
N LEU A 213 17.78 -12.71 -8.31
CA LEU A 213 19.15 -12.77 -8.81
C LEU A 213 19.83 -14.12 -8.58
N LYS A 214 19.44 -14.87 -7.54
CA LYS A 214 19.87 -16.25 -7.29
C LYS A 214 19.18 -17.25 -8.22
N GLU A 215 17.91 -17.04 -8.51
CA GLU A 215 17.09 -17.90 -9.37
C GLU A 215 17.30 -17.61 -10.87
N LYS A 216 17.85 -16.44 -11.24
CA LYS A 216 18.12 -15.99 -12.62
C LYS A 216 19.31 -16.71 -13.30
N ASN A 217 19.63 -17.94 -12.91
CA ASN A 217 20.74 -18.70 -13.49
C ASN A 217 20.49 -19.24 -14.91
N ALA A 218 19.35 -18.96 -15.57
CA ALA A 218 19.06 -19.58 -16.88
C ALA A 218 18.29 -18.75 -17.94
N TYR A 219 17.87 -17.50 -17.69
CA TYR A 219 16.71 -16.96 -18.44
C TYR A 219 16.90 -15.57 -19.09
N ILE A 220 17.91 -15.43 -19.96
CA ILE A 220 17.80 -14.52 -21.13
C ILE A 220 17.32 -15.30 -22.36
N ASP A 221 17.35 -16.63 -22.28
CA ASP A 221 17.09 -17.49 -23.42
C ASP A 221 15.58 -17.66 -23.69
N SER A 222 14.69 -17.79 -22.70
CA SER A 222 13.31 -18.25 -22.99
C SER A 222 12.41 -17.33 -23.85
N GLU A 223 12.60 -16.01 -23.83
CA GLU A 223 11.69 -15.06 -24.51
C GLU A 223 11.69 -15.21 -26.04
N ILE A 224 12.80 -15.71 -26.62
CA ILE A 224 12.90 -16.03 -28.05
C ILE A 224 12.71 -17.54 -28.29
N PHE A 225 12.91 -18.39 -27.28
CA PHE A 225 12.98 -19.86 -27.46
C PHE A 225 11.65 -20.58 -27.55
N GLU A 226 10.54 -20.02 -27.06
CA GLU A 226 9.22 -20.64 -27.32
C GLU A 226 8.72 -20.40 -28.75
N LEU A 227 9.41 -19.54 -29.50
CA LEU A 227 9.12 -19.28 -30.91
C LEU A 227 9.76 -20.37 -31.78
N LYS A 228 9.14 -21.56 -31.79
CA LYS A 228 9.47 -22.54 -32.83
C LYS A 228 9.29 -21.88 -34.21
N PRO A 229 10.17 -22.14 -35.19
CA PRO A 229 10.03 -21.62 -36.57
C PRO A 229 8.65 -21.90 -37.20
N GLU A 230 7.95 -22.90 -36.68
CA GLU A 230 6.63 -23.33 -37.14
C GLU A 230 5.49 -22.44 -36.61
N MET A 231 5.77 -21.56 -35.64
CA MET A 231 4.81 -20.74 -34.91
C MET A 231 4.76 -19.27 -35.32
N HIS A 232 5.42 -18.85 -36.41
CA HIS A 232 5.37 -17.46 -36.91
C HIS A 232 3.96 -16.87 -37.07
N ARG A 233 2.92 -17.70 -37.22
CA ARG A 233 1.50 -17.28 -37.32
C ARG A 233 0.74 -17.23 -35.98
N LYS A 234 1.34 -17.66 -34.86
CA LYS A 234 0.71 -17.78 -33.53
C LYS A 234 1.31 -16.85 -32.47
N ILE A 235 2.27 -16.00 -32.83
CA ILE A 235 2.87 -15.07 -31.88
C ILE A 235 1.82 -14.03 -31.50
N ASN A 236 1.36 -14.05 -30.26
CA ASN A 236 0.51 -13.00 -29.73
C ASN A 236 1.37 -11.74 -29.53
N THR A 237 1.34 -10.87 -30.53
CA THR A 237 2.15 -9.65 -30.54
C THR A 237 1.82 -8.71 -29.38
N ASN A 238 0.57 -8.72 -28.91
CA ASN A 238 0.15 -7.93 -27.76
C ASN A 238 0.78 -8.46 -26.46
N GLU A 239 0.85 -9.79 -26.31
CA GLU A 239 1.48 -10.41 -25.14
C GLU A 239 2.97 -10.07 -25.07
N TYR A 240 3.70 -10.20 -26.20
CA TYR A 240 5.11 -9.85 -26.27
C TYR A 240 5.37 -8.36 -26.01
N ALA A 241 4.56 -7.46 -26.59
CA ALA A 241 4.65 -6.02 -26.32
C ALA A 241 4.46 -5.72 -24.84
N THR A 242 3.48 -6.36 -24.20
CA THR A 242 3.15 -6.09 -22.80
C THR A 242 4.23 -6.63 -21.85
N LYS A 243 4.82 -7.79 -22.15
CA LYS A 243 6.01 -8.28 -21.43
C LYS A 243 7.18 -7.29 -21.56
N CYS A 244 7.43 -6.74 -22.75
CA CYS A 244 8.46 -5.71 -22.91
C CYS A 244 8.17 -4.46 -22.08
N ASN A 245 6.91 -4.00 -22.06
CA ASN A 245 6.51 -2.80 -21.30
C ASN A 245 6.59 -3.00 -19.78
N MET A 246 6.46 -4.23 -19.27
CA MET A 246 6.68 -4.54 -17.85
C MET A 246 8.09 -4.21 -17.35
N ARG A 247 9.09 -4.08 -18.24
CA ARG A 247 10.43 -3.57 -17.86
C ARG A 247 10.38 -2.11 -17.40
N ILE A 248 9.47 -1.31 -17.94
CA ILE A 248 9.25 0.09 -17.51
C ILE A 248 8.76 0.10 -16.07
N VAL A 249 7.75 -0.72 -15.76
CA VAL A 249 7.19 -0.88 -14.40
C VAL A 249 8.27 -1.37 -13.44
N TYR A 250 9.01 -2.41 -13.81
CA TYR A 250 10.10 -2.97 -13.01
C TYR A 250 11.16 -1.92 -12.62
N TYR A 251 11.68 -1.18 -13.61
CA TYR A 251 12.75 -0.23 -13.34
C TYR A 251 12.26 1.04 -12.66
N ASP A 252 11.04 1.50 -12.94
CA ASP A 252 10.45 2.62 -12.23
C ASP A 252 10.29 2.30 -10.73
N ILE A 253 9.84 1.09 -10.37
CA ILE A 253 9.77 0.66 -8.97
C ILE A 253 11.16 0.62 -8.33
N ILE A 254 12.17 0.09 -9.03
CA ILE A 254 13.55 0.13 -8.54
C ILE A 254 14.00 1.58 -8.33
N THR A 255 13.69 2.49 -9.24
CA THR A 255 14.04 3.91 -9.09
C THR A 255 13.37 4.53 -7.86
N GLN A 256 12.08 4.27 -7.65
CA GLN A 256 11.37 4.73 -6.45
C GLN A 256 11.99 4.16 -5.17
N MET A 257 12.45 2.90 -5.18
CA MET A 257 13.15 2.31 -4.04
C MET A 257 14.51 2.96 -3.80
N LEU A 258 15.30 3.19 -4.85
CA LEU A 258 16.60 3.86 -4.76
C LEU A 258 16.47 5.31 -4.25
N GLN A 259 15.29 5.92 -4.38
CA GLN A 259 15.01 7.22 -3.78
C GLN A 259 14.86 7.18 -2.26
N LYS A 260 14.46 6.04 -1.68
CA LYS A 260 14.26 5.86 -0.24
C LYS A 260 15.56 5.61 0.52
N ILE A 261 16.62 5.19 -0.16
CA ILE A 261 17.93 4.89 0.45
C ILE A 261 18.89 6.09 0.35
N ASN A 262 19.88 6.13 1.24
CA ASN A 262 20.87 7.21 1.27
C ASN A 262 22.00 7.01 0.25
N LEU A 263 21.64 6.94 -1.03
CA LEU A 263 22.57 6.77 -2.16
C LEU A 263 23.06 8.14 -2.68
N PRO A 264 24.38 8.34 -2.89
CA PRO A 264 24.91 9.53 -3.55
C PRO A 264 24.25 9.82 -4.90
N GLU A 265 24.01 11.09 -5.18
CA GLU A 265 23.24 11.54 -6.35
C GLU A 265 23.90 11.16 -7.68
N ASP A 266 25.24 11.12 -7.73
CA ASP A 266 26.00 10.69 -8.90
C ASP A 266 25.83 9.20 -9.19
N GLU A 267 25.84 8.36 -8.16
CA GLU A 267 25.60 6.92 -8.29
C GLU A 267 24.14 6.64 -8.69
N ARG A 268 23.19 7.36 -8.08
CA ARG A 268 21.76 7.32 -8.43
C ARG A 268 21.54 7.68 -9.90
N THR A 269 22.10 8.80 -10.35
CA THR A 269 22.00 9.27 -11.73
C THR A 269 22.58 8.25 -12.71
N ARG A 270 23.74 7.68 -12.37
CA ARG A 270 24.39 6.64 -13.20
C ARG A 270 23.52 5.40 -13.36
N ILE A 271 22.89 4.92 -12.29
CA ILE A 271 21.96 3.79 -12.33
C ILE A 271 20.77 4.12 -13.23
N GLN A 272 20.14 5.28 -13.04
CA GLN A 272 18.98 5.71 -13.83
C GLN A 272 19.28 5.84 -15.33
N ILE A 273 20.43 6.40 -15.70
CA ILE A 273 20.86 6.45 -17.10
C ILE A 273 20.96 5.03 -17.67
N LYS A 274 21.57 4.11 -16.93
CA LYS A 274 21.74 2.73 -17.39
C LYS A 274 20.41 1.98 -17.51
N GLN A 275 19.47 2.21 -16.59
CA GLN A 275 18.09 1.70 -16.68
C GLN A 275 17.44 2.18 -17.99
N GLY A 276 17.54 3.49 -18.28
CA GLY A 276 17.00 4.09 -19.50
C GLY A 276 17.62 3.50 -20.78
N ASP A 277 18.93 3.24 -20.79
CA ASP A 277 19.62 2.60 -21.92
C ASP A 277 19.12 1.17 -22.15
N ILE A 278 18.98 0.37 -21.09
CA ILE A 278 18.49 -1.01 -21.17
C ILE A 278 17.05 -1.05 -21.71
N ILE A 279 16.16 -0.21 -21.18
CA ILE A 279 14.77 -0.10 -21.66
C ILE A 279 14.75 0.26 -23.15
N LYS A 280 15.60 1.20 -23.56
CA LYS A 280 15.70 1.64 -24.96
C LYS A 280 16.19 0.53 -25.89
N GLU A 281 17.20 -0.24 -25.50
CA GLU A 281 17.71 -1.35 -26.30
C GLU A 281 16.70 -2.50 -26.41
N TRP A 282 16.03 -2.87 -25.31
CA TRP A 282 14.91 -3.82 -25.36
C TRP A 282 13.77 -3.33 -26.25
N GLY A 283 13.43 -2.03 -26.20
CA GLY A 283 12.43 -1.43 -27.07
C GLY A 283 12.81 -1.47 -28.55
N LYS A 284 14.10 -1.28 -28.88
CA LYS A 284 14.59 -1.45 -30.27
C LYS A 284 14.50 -2.89 -30.72
N LEU A 285 14.92 -3.84 -29.88
CA LEU A 285 14.83 -5.27 -30.15
C LEU A 285 13.37 -5.68 -30.39
N SER A 286 12.45 -5.26 -29.51
CA SER A 286 11.03 -5.56 -29.64
C SER A 286 10.45 -5.06 -30.97
N LYS A 287 10.75 -3.82 -31.37
CA LYS A 287 10.35 -3.25 -32.66
C LYS A 287 10.95 -4.00 -33.85
N SER A 288 12.22 -4.39 -33.76
CA SER A 288 12.92 -5.21 -34.77
C SER A 288 12.21 -6.55 -34.96
N VAL A 289 11.95 -7.27 -33.85
CA VAL A 289 11.23 -8.53 -33.84
C VAL A 289 9.85 -8.38 -34.48
N PHE A 290 9.05 -7.37 -34.08
CA PHE A 290 7.74 -7.12 -34.68
C PHE A 290 7.79 -6.87 -36.19
N TYR A 291 8.71 -6.01 -36.63
CA TYR A 291 8.90 -5.71 -38.04
C TYR A 291 9.22 -6.98 -38.84
N HIS A 292 10.14 -7.81 -38.33
CA HIS A 292 10.54 -9.04 -38.98
C HIS A 292 9.48 -10.14 -38.96
N ILE A 293 8.66 -10.22 -37.90
CA ILE A 293 7.47 -11.10 -37.85
C ILE A 293 6.48 -10.70 -38.94
N GLN A 294 6.12 -9.41 -39.03
CA GLN A 294 5.16 -8.91 -40.02
C GLN A 294 5.63 -9.16 -41.47
N LYS A 295 6.95 -9.13 -41.71
CA LYS A 295 7.54 -9.40 -43.02
C LYS A 295 7.78 -10.89 -43.30
N GLY A 296 7.54 -11.78 -42.34
CA GLY A 296 7.85 -13.20 -42.46
C GLY A 296 9.35 -13.49 -42.64
N LYS A 297 10.21 -12.63 -42.07
CA LYS A 297 11.68 -12.63 -42.26
C LYS A 297 12.44 -12.62 -40.93
N LEU A 298 11.85 -13.18 -39.88
CA LEU A 298 12.48 -13.21 -38.56
C LEU A 298 13.65 -14.20 -38.55
N ASN A 299 14.85 -13.69 -38.26
CA ASN A 299 16.02 -14.50 -37.97
C ASN A 299 16.15 -14.63 -36.44
N PHE A 300 15.71 -15.77 -35.91
CA PHE A 300 15.69 -16.01 -34.47
C PHE A 300 17.09 -15.98 -33.83
N ASP A 301 18.09 -16.55 -34.49
CA ASP A 301 19.45 -16.64 -33.94
C ASP A 301 20.08 -15.25 -33.80
N ALA A 302 19.87 -14.37 -34.79
CA ALA A 302 20.39 -13.01 -34.75
C ALA A 302 19.69 -12.14 -33.68
N GLU A 303 18.37 -12.26 -33.51
CA GLU A 303 17.66 -11.52 -32.46
C GLU A 303 17.99 -12.07 -31.07
N LYS A 304 18.27 -13.37 -30.96
CA LYS A 304 18.72 -14.03 -29.73
C LYS A 304 20.09 -13.53 -29.28
N GLU A 305 21.04 -13.41 -30.19
CA GLU A 305 22.37 -12.87 -29.86
C GLU A 305 22.26 -11.43 -29.32
N LYS A 306 21.41 -10.59 -29.93
CA LYS A 306 21.14 -9.24 -29.43
C LYS A 306 20.51 -9.26 -28.04
N ALA A 307 19.51 -10.12 -27.81
CA ALA A 307 18.87 -10.26 -26.50
C ALA A 307 19.88 -10.66 -25.42
N ALA A 308 20.78 -11.61 -25.74
CA ALA A 308 21.84 -12.07 -24.84
C ALA A 308 22.77 -10.93 -24.39
N VAL A 309 23.17 -10.05 -25.31
CA VAL A 309 24.01 -8.89 -25.02
C VAL A 309 23.27 -7.90 -24.10
N ILE A 310 22.02 -7.55 -24.43
CA ILE A 310 21.23 -6.60 -23.63
C ILE A 310 21.00 -7.16 -22.23
N GLY A 311 20.63 -8.43 -22.11
CA GLY A 311 20.39 -9.05 -20.81
C GLY A 311 21.67 -9.23 -19.97
N GLN A 312 22.86 -9.32 -20.59
CA GLN A 312 24.13 -9.28 -19.85
C GLN A 312 24.35 -7.91 -19.20
N GLU A 313 24.09 -6.82 -19.92
CA GLU A 313 24.15 -5.46 -19.40
C GLU A 313 23.13 -5.24 -18.27
N GLU A 314 21.92 -5.78 -18.43
CA GLU A 314 20.88 -5.78 -17.39
C GLU A 314 21.35 -6.48 -16.11
N ARG A 315 21.92 -7.69 -16.20
CA ARG A 315 22.45 -8.40 -15.03
C ARG A 315 23.55 -7.65 -14.31
N LEU A 316 24.41 -6.96 -15.05
CA LEU A 316 25.47 -6.13 -14.47
C LEU A 316 24.88 -4.96 -13.68
N LEU A 317 23.84 -4.30 -14.21
CA LEU A 317 23.13 -3.23 -13.52
C LEU A 317 22.43 -3.74 -12.26
N GLU A 318 21.68 -4.85 -12.35
CA GLU A 318 21.00 -5.44 -11.20
C GLU A 318 21.96 -5.85 -10.08
N SER A 319 23.12 -6.38 -10.44
CA SER A 319 24.18 -6.71 -9.47
C SER A 319 24.72 -5.46 -8.76
N GLN A 320 24.81 -4.32 -9.47
CA GLN A 320 25.19 -3.04 -8.86
C GLN A 320 24.11 -2.54 -7.90
N ILE A 321 22.83 -2.61 -8.31
CA ILE A 321 21.68 -2.23 -7.47
C ILE A 321 21.66 -3.05 -6.18
N LEU A 322 21.82 -4.37 -6.25
CA LEU A 322 21.90 -5.21 -5.04
C LEU A 322 23.02 -4.76 -4.12
N LYS A 323 24.21 -4.51 -4.68
CA LYS A 323 25.38 -4.17 -3.88
C LYS A 323 25.16 -2.88 -3.08
N VAL A 324 24.55 -1.89 -3.71
CA VAL A 324 24.11 -0.64 -3.07
C VAL A 324 23.11 -0.92 -1.96
N LEU A 325 22.05 -1.68 -2.26
CA LEU A 325 21.02 -2.01 -1.30
C LEU A 325 21.60 -2.77 -0.08
N TYR A 326 22.52 -3.72 -0.30
CA TYR A 326 23.19 -4.47 0.77
C TYR A 326 24.07 -3.59 1.67
N GLN A 327 24.70 -2.55 1.10
CA GLN A 327 25.52 -1.61 1.85
C GLN A 327 24.67 -0.70 2.74
N ASP A 328 23.55 -0.21 2.22
CA ASP A 328 22.57 0.59 2.96
C ASP A 328 21.96 -0.22 4.11
N ARG A 329 21.58 -1.49 3.88
CA ARG A 329 21.08 -2.38 4.94
C ARG A 329 22.09 -2.57 6.07
N LYS A 330 23.38 -2.75 5.77
CA LYS A 330 24.41 -2.84 6.83
C LYS A 330 24.59 -1.54 7.61
N ALA A 331 24.22 -0.39 7.04
CA ALA A 331 24.18 0.88 7.74
C ALA A 331 22.90 1.01 8.60
N ILE A 332 21.74 0.56 8.08
CA ILE A 332 20.46 0.53 8.80
C ILE A 332 20.46 -0.49 9.96
N GLU A 333 21.00 -1.69 9.77
CA GLU A 333 21.17 -2.68 10.86
C GLU A 333 22.16 -2.19 11.94
N LYS A 334 22.95 -1.16 11.66
CA LYS A 334 23.77 -0.43 12.64
C LYS A 334 23.08 0.79 13.25
N GLN A 335 21.94 1.20 12.69
CA GLN A 335 21.07 2.30 13.12
C GLN A 335 19.63 1.77 13.24
N GLU A 336 19.38 0.81 14.14
CA GLU A 336 18.00 0.54 14.56
C GLU A 336 17.45 1.82 15.20
N THR A 337 16.67 2.59 14.44
CA THR A 337 15.85 3.65 15.02
C THR A 337 14.58 2.99 15.56
N GLU A 338 14.40 3.04 16.89
CA GLU A 338 13.33 2.34 17.62
C GLU A 338 11.89 2.80 17.30
N TYR A 339 11.67 3.62 16.26
CA TYR A 339 10.40 4.24 15.95
C TYR A 339 10.10 4.31 14.45
N ARG A 340 8.81 4.37 14.10
CA ARG A 340 8.30 4.58 12.73
C ARG A 340 7.50 5.87 12.63
N ILE A 341 7.56 6.55 11.49
CA ILE A 341 6.78 7.76 11.22
C ILE A 341 5.64 7.41 10.26
N LYS A 342 4.38 7.67 10.64
CA LYS A 342 3.19 7.51 9.80
C LYS A 342 2.67 8.87 9.34
N ASN A 343 2.16 8.94 8.10
CA ASN A 343 1.62 10.16 7.47
C ASN A 343 2.64 11.31 7.42
N LYS A 344 3.89 11.00 7.04
CA LYS A 344 5.00 11.97 6.96
C LYS A 344 4.77 13.05 5.90
N ASP A 345 3.92 12.78 4.91
CA ASP A 345 3.53 13.71 3.85
C ASP A 345 2.49 14.75 4.31
N LYS A 346 1.86 14.54 5.48
CA LYS A 346 0.77 15.38 6.02
C LYS A 346 1.24 16.56 6.86
N ALA A 347 2.53 16.59 7.22
CA ALA A 347 3.16 17.64 8.00
C ALA A 347 4.68 17.60 7.80
N GLN A 348 5.36 18.73 8.01
CA GLN A 348 6.81 18.72 8.15
C GLN A 348 7.17 18.15 9.53
N ILE A 349 7.98 17.09 9.56
CA ILE A 349 8.42 16.42 10.77
C ILE A 349 9.94 16.45 10.86
N ASP A 350 10.47 16.97 11.95
CA ASP A 350 11.90 16.97 12.28
C ASP A 350 12.12 16.16 13.57
N VAL A 351 13.05 15.20 13.53
CA VAL A 351 13.39 14.35 14.67
C VAL A 351 14.88 14.51 14.94
N SER A 352 15.22 14.99 16.13
CA SER A 352 16.59 15.27 16.55
C SER A 352 16.81 14.86 18.00
N ASP A 353 18.05 14.94 18.48
CA ASP A 353 18.37 14.72 19.90
C ASP A 353 17.60 15.69 20.83
N GLY A 354 17.17 16.84 20.30
CA GLY A 354 16.39 17.85 21.03
C GLY A 354 14.87 17.60 21.06
N GLY A 355 14.39 16.49 20.49
CA GLY A 355 12.98 16.13 20.46
C GLY A 355 12.38 16.04 19.05
N ILE A 356 11.06 16.01 18.98
CA ILE A 356 10.29 15.89 17.74
C ILE A 356 9.51 17.19 17.50
N LEU A 357 9.63 17.74 16.29
CA LEU A 357 8.86 18.91 15.86
C LEU A 357 7.91 18.51 14.73
N ILE A 358 6.62 18.83 14.87
CA ILE A 358 5.60 18.64 13.83
C ILE A 358 5.00 19.98 13.45
N GLN A 359 4.99 20.29 12.16
CA GLN A 359 4.43 21.51 11.60
C GLN A 359 3.43 21.21 10.48
N HIS A 360 2.16 21.56 10.73
CA HIS A 360 1.05 21.48 9.79
C HIS A 360 0.97 22.73 8.92
N ASP A 361 0.47 22.56 7.70
CA ASP A 361 0.20 23.65 6.77
C ASP A 361 -1.30 23.98 6.67
N ARG A 362 -1.62 25.09 6.00
CA ARG A 362 -3.01 25.57 5.80
C ARG A 362 -3.79 24.83 4.72
N ASN A 363 -3.15 23.93 3.97
CA ASN A 363 -3.72 23.29 2.78
C ASN A 363 -4.10 21.83 3.04
N GLN A 364 -3.57 21.23 4.10
CA GLN A 364 -3.72 19.82 4.39
C GLN A 364 -4.53 19.58 5.66
N LEU A 365 -5.50 18.67 5.54
CA LEU A 365 -6.21 18.12 6.70
C LEU A 365 -5.42 16.92 7.23
N ALA A 366 -5.14 16.93 8.53
CA ALA A 366 -4.41 15.87 9.21
C ALA A 366 -5.27 15.32 10.35
N ASN A 367 -6.38 14.67 10.03
CA ASN A 367 -7.35 14.23 11.03
C ASN A 367 -7.11 12.79 11.50
N LEU A 368 -7.50 12.52 12.74
CA LEU A 368 -7.46 11.21 13.38
C LEU A 368 -8.76 10.99 14.16
N TRP A 369 -9.60 10.08 13.66
CA TRP A 369 -10.91 9.73 14.21
C TRP A 369 -11.31 8.29 13.83
N LEU A 370 -12.60 7.93 13.91
CA LEU A 370 -13.12 6.59 13.57
C LEU A 370 -12.76 6.14 12.14
N THR A 371 -12.97 6.99 11.14
CA THR A 371 -12.80 6.65 9.70
C THR A 371 -11.60 7.34 9.06
N MET A 372 -10.75 8.00 9.85
CA MET A 372 -9.61 8.78 9.36
C MET A 372 -8.40 8.49 10.23
N ASP A 373 -7.28 8.10 9.63
CA ASP A 373 -5.99 7.89 10.29
C ASP A 373 -4.89 8.62 9.50
N GLU A 374 -5.12 9.91 9.23
CA GLU A 374 -4.29 10.77 8.37
C GLU A 374 -3.40 11.73 9.18
N ALA A 375 -3.52 11.76 10.51
CA ALA A 375 -2.66 12.62 11.33
C ALA A 375 -1.21 12.10 11.37
N PRO A 376 -0.18 12.96 11.30
CA PRO A 376 1.22 12.59 11.51
C PRO A 376 1.40 11.92 12.87
N GLN A 377 2.09 10.79 12.88
CA GLN A 377 2.36 9.99 14.08
C GLN A 377 3.80 9.49 14.10
N ILE A 378 4.40 9.46 15.28
CA ILE A 378 5.70 8.83 15.54
C ILE A 378 5.43 7.70 16.53
N LEU A 379 5.59 6.45 16.10
CA LEU A 379 5.14 5.27 16.83
C LEU A 379 6.31 4.34 17.17
N TYR A 380 6.38 3.93 18.42
CA TYR A 380 7.29 2.92 18.94
C TYR A 380 6.55 1.59 19.07
N LYS A 381 7.26 0.49 18.84
CA LYS A 381 6.73 -0.86 19.05
C LYS A 381 6.89 -1.22 20.53
N ILE A 382 5.80 -1.59 21.19
CA ILE A 382 5.85 -2.02 22.59
C ILE A 382 6.09 -3.53 22.62
N TYR A 383 7.21 -3.95 23.22
CA TYR A 383 7.55 -5.37 23.34
C TYR A 383 7.16 -5.94 24.70
N ASP A 384 7.31 -5.15 25.76
CA ASP A 384 6.81 -5.51 27.09
C ASP A 384 5.33 -5.16 27.20
N LYS A 385 4.49 -6.18 27.01
CA LYS A 385 3.03 -6.06 27.04
C LYS A 385 2.45 -6.12 28.46
N GLN A 386 3.27 -6.21 29.51
CA GLN A 386 2.77 -6.24 30.89
C GLN A 386 2.96 -4.91 31.59
N GLU A 387 4.15 -4.32 31.46
CA GLU A 387 4.47 -3.04 32.05
C GLU A 387 5.23 -2.18 31.05
N PHE A 388 4.66 -1.01 30.71
CA PHE A 388 5.35 -0.01 29.91
C PHE A 388 4.92 1.39 30.34
N TYR A 389 5.75 2.38 30.05
CA TYR A 389 5.35 3.77 30.07
C TYR A 389 5.84 4.50 28.82
N ILE A 390 5.09 5.51 28.45
CA ILE A 390 5.51 6.53 27.50
C ILE A 390 5.24 7.90 28.12
N GLN A 391 6.19 8.82 28.03
CA GLN A 391 6.06 10.18 28.52
C GLN A 391 6.67 11.17 27.53
N THR A 392 6.18 12.40 27.58
CA THR A 392 6.72 13.52 26.83
C THR A 392 6.23 14.83 27.43
N GLU A 393 6.98 15.89 27.20
CA GLU A 393 6.50 17.25 27.31
C GLU A 393 6.01 17.74 25.94
N VAL A 394 4.76 18.20 25.88
CA VAL A 394 4.12 18.74 24.68
C VAL A 394 4.07 20.25 24.78
N GLU A 395 4.60 20.95 23.79
CA GLU A 395 4.59 22.41 23.69
C GLU A 395 4.01 22.88 22.35
N ILE A 396 2.96 23.69 22.39
CA ILE A 396 2.33 24.33 21.24
C ILE A 396 3.10 25.62 20.94
N ILE A 397 3.76 25.66 19.79
CA ILE A 397 4.55 26.82 19.38
C ILE A 397 3.60 27.77 18.62
N SER A 398 3.17 28.83 19.30
CA SER A 398 2.32 29.86 18.67
C SER A 398 3.16 31.01 18.09
N ASP A 399 2.84 31.43 16.86
CA ASP A 399 3.49 32.56 16.19
C ASP A 399 2.92 33.94 16.63
N GLY A 400 2.31 34.01 17.82
CA GLY A 400 1.83 35.27 18.43
C GLY A 400 0.49 35.83 17.93
N ASN A 401 -0.19 35.17 16.98
CA ASN A 401 -1.55 35.54 16.54
C ASN A 401 -2.64 34.80 17.32
N SER A 402 -3.28 35.48 18.27
CA SER A 402 -4.36 34.94 19.12
C SER A 402 -5.61 34.48 18.35
N ALA A 403 -5.82 34.94 17.11
CA ALA A 403 -6.95 34.53 16.27
C ALA A 403 -6.87 33.04 15.84
N GLU A 404 -5.67 32.46 15.79
CA GLU A 404 -5.46 31.05 15.40
C GLU A 404 -5.69 30.06 16.56
N ARG A 405 -5.87 30.54 17.80
CA ARG A 405 -6.20 29.71 18.98
C ARG A 405 -7.64 29.19 18.99
N SER A 406 -8.51 29.74 18.14
CA SER A 406 -9.89 29.25 17.96
C SER A 406 -9.98 27.94 17.14
N ASN A 407 -8.85 27.48 16.60
CA ASN A 407 -8.80 26.33 15.71
C ASN A 407 -8.70 25.00 16.49
N THR A 408 -9.52 24.03 16.12
CA THR A 408 -9.52 22.66 16.67
C THR A 408 -8.29 21.87 16.22
N PHE A 409 -7.32 21.67 17.11
CA PHE A 409 -6.22 20.71 17.01
C PHE A 409 -6.09 19.90 18.29
N GLN A 410 -5.42 18.75 18.22
CA GLN A 410 -5.02 17.96 19.39
C GLN A 410 -3.63 17.37 19.17
N SER A 411 -2.75 17.49 20.16
CA SER A 411 -1.40 16.93 20.10
C SER A 411 -1.01 16.30 21.42
N GLY A 412 -0.41 15.11 21.37
CA GLY A 412 -0.03 14.38 22.57
C GLY A 412 0.38 12.93 22.30
N ILE A 413 0.09 12.07 23.27
CA ILE A 413 0.41 10.65 23.24
C ILE A 413 -0.73 9.85 22.58
N ILE A 414 -0.37 8.95 21.68
CA ILE A 414 -1.26 7.97 21.08
C ILE A 414 -0.91 6.56 21.56
N ILE A 415 -1.93 5.78 21.92
CA ILE A 415 -1.83 4.33 22.15
C ILE A 415 -2.69 3.62 21.11
N LYS A 416 -2.15 2.63 20.42
CA LYS A 416 -2.86 1.78 19.46
C LYS A 416 -2.89 0.34 19.96
N MET A 417 -4.09 -0.20 20.04
CA MET A 417 -4.35 -1.58 20.43
C MET A 417 -4.39 -2.50 19.21
N ASP A 418 -4.14 -3.79 19.41
CA ASP A 418 -4.23 -4.84 18.40
C ASP A 418 -5.63 -5.00 17.76
N ASN A 419 -6.68 -4.69 18.51
CA ASN A 419 -8.07 -4.74 18.08
C ASN A 419 -8.51 -3.50 17.26
N GLY A 420 -7.61 -2.56 16.99
CA GLY A 420 -7.87 -1.32 16.25
C GLY A 420 -8.34 -0.13 17.10
N HIS A 421 -8.55 -0.32 18.41
CA HIS A 421 -8.85 0.79 19.32
C HIS A 421 -7.67 1.73 19.47
N LYS A 422 -7.95 3.03 19.58
CA LYS A 422 -6.94 4.04 19.84
C LYS A 422 -7.32 4.96 21.00
N PHE A 423 -6.32 5.37 21.75
CA PHE A 423 -6.44 6.41 22.78
C PHE A 423 -5.59 7.61 22.37
N LEU A 424 -6.21 8.78 22.37
CA LEU A 424 -5.62 10.06 22.00
C LEU A 424 -5.60 10.96 23.23
N PHE A 425 -4.43 11.07 23.86
CA PHE A 425 -4.25 11.80 25.10
C PHE A 425 -3.35 13.02 24.88
N GLY A 426 -3.89 14.22 24.98
CA GLY A 426 -3.12 15.41 24.62
C GLY A 426 -3.81 16.75 24.81
N LEU A 427 -3.09 17.82 24.53
CA LEU A 427 -3.64 19.17 24.52
C LEU A 427 -4.57 19.36 23.34
N GLU A 428 -5.80 19.78 23.61
CA GLU A 428 -6.82 20.17 22.64
C GLU A 428 -7.03 21.68 22.69
N LYS A 429 -6.88 22.35 21.54
CA LYS A 429 -7.02 23.81 21.36
C LYS A 429 -6.10 24.69 22.23
N GLY A 430 -5.17 24.12 23.00
CA GLY A 430 -4.41 24.86 24.01
C GLY A 430 -5.27 25.35 25.20
N GLU A 431 -6.51 24.87 25.31
CA GLU A 431 -7.48 25.26 26.34
C GLU A 431 -7.87 24.08 27.25
N SER A 432 -7.62 22.86 26.80
CA SER A 432 -7.94 21.66 27.56
C SER A 432 -6.94 20.54 27.32
N LEU A 433 -6.78 19.69 28.33
CA LEU A 433 -6.21 18.36 28.20
C LEU A 433 -7.37 17.41 27.94
N SER A 434 -7.28 16.59 26.89
CA SER A 434 -8.31 15.62 26.55
C SER A 434 -7.76 14.20 26.40
N LEU A 435 -8.58 13.23 26.79
CA LEU A 435 -8.43 11.82 26.45
C LEU A 435 -9.63 11.41 25.61
N LEU A 436 -9.37 11.00 24.37
CA LEU A 436 -10.39 10.55 23.43
C LEU A 436 -10.11 9.10 23.02
N SER A 437 -11.14 8.25 23.03
CA SER A 437 -11.13 6.97 22.33
C SER A 437 -12.41 6.85 21.50
N PRO A 438 -12.34 7.15 20.18
CA PRO A 438 -13.53 7.15 19.33
C PRO A 438 -14.23 5.79 19.29
N GLU A 439 -13.48 4.69 19.32
CA GLU A 439 -14.02 3.32 19.29
C GLU A 439 -14.75 2.94 20.59
N ALA A 440 -14.27 3.45 21.73
CA ALA A 440 -14.87 3.19 23.04
C ALA A 440 -15.90 4.25 23.45
N GLU A 441 -16.22 5.20 22.57
CA GLU A 441 -17.05 6.39 22.88
C GLU A 441 -16.58 7.12 24.15
N LEU A 442 -15.27 7.13 24.40
CA LEU A 442 -14.66 7.75 25.56
C LEU A 442 -14.24 9.19 25.22
N GLU A 443 -14.73 10.14 26.01
CA GLU A 443 -14.27 11.53 26.01
C GLU A 443 -14.13 12.03 27.45
N GLU A 444 -12.90 12.38 27.84
CA GLU A 444 -12.59 13.01 29.11
C GLU A 444 -11.85 14.32 28.86
N LYS A 445 -12.22 15.38 29.59
CA LYS A 445 -11.67 16.72 29.41
C LYS A 445 -11.31 17.35 30.75
N TYR A 446 -10.15 18.01 30.79
CA TYR A 446 -9.66 18.76 31.92
C TYR A 446 -9.25 20.17 31.46
N SER A 447 -9.71 21.20 32.15
CA SER A 447 -9.41 22.61 31.81
C SER A 447 -7.91 22.87 31.94
N TRP A 448 -7.28 23.36 30.88
CA TRP A 448 -5.84 23.60 30.83
C TRP A 448 -5.49 24.79 29.93
N GLU A 449 -5.17 25.93 30.53
CA GLU A 449 -4.94 27.19 29.79
C GLU A 449 -3.45 27.48 29.58
N LYS A 450 -2.65 26.46 29.28
CA LYS A 450 -1.23 26.63 28.95
C LYS A 450 -0.89 25.90 27.67
N ASP A 451 0.01 26.52 26.89
CA ASP A 451 0.53 25.96 25.66
C ASP A 451 1.50 24.79 25.89
N LYS A 452 1.76 24.40 27.14
CA LYS A 452 2.75 23.42 27.53
C LYS A 452 2.25 22.48 28.62
N ILE A 453 2.50 21.17 28.48
CA ILE A 453 2.14 20.15 29.48
C ILE A 453 3.04 18.92 29.38
N THR A 454 3.33 18.29 30.52
CA THR A 454 4.00 16.98 30.56
C THR A 454 2.96 15.88 30.71
N LEU A 455 2.99 14.91 29.81
CA LEU A 455 2.05 13.79 29.73
C LEU A 455 2.78 12.48 29.98
N ARG A 456 2.08 11.53 30.59
CA ARG A 456 2.53 10.16 30.75
C ARG A 456 1.37 9.19 30.61
N VAL A 457 1.60 8.09 29.91
CA VAL A 457 0.74 6.92 29.92
C VAL A 457 1.53 5.77 30.53
N MET A 458 0.94 5.11 31.52
CA MET A 458 1.53 3.93 32.14
C MET A 458 0.58 2.75 31.99
N ARG A 459 1.14 1.61 31.63
CA ARG A 459 0.48 0.31 31.75
C ARG A 459 0.97 -0.36 33.02
N LYS A 460 0.02 -0.81 33.83
CA LYS A 460 0.26 -1.72 34.93
C LYS A 460 -0.90 -2.71 34.99
N ASP A 461 -0.60 -3.99 35.07
CA ASP A 461 -1.58 -5.07 34.97
C ASP A 461 -2.38 -4.96 33.64
N ASN A 462 -3.72 -5.02 33.69
CA ASN A 462 -4.61 -4.92 32.53
C ASN A 462 -5.24 -3.53 32.34
N GLY A 463 -4.57 -2.46 32.82
CA GLY A 463 -5.11 -1.10 32.76
C GLY A 463 -4.10 -0.06 32.28
N LEU A 464 -4.61 0.94 31.56
CA LEU A 464 -3.86 2.14 31.17
C LEU A 464 -4.23 3.31 32.08
N SER A 465 -3.21 3.98 32.60
CA SER A 465 -3.33 5.20 33.39
C SER A 465 -2.82 6.39 32.59
N PHE A 466 -3.69 7.37 32.35
CA PHE A 466 -3.38 8.60 31.63
C PHE A 466 -3.16 9.72 32.64
N GLU A 467 -1.92 10.21 32.72
CA GLU A 467 -1.47 11.12 33.75
C GLU A 467 -0.82 12.37 33.15
N PHE A 468 -0.89 13.48 33.87
CA PHE A 468 -0.26 14.73 33.47
C PHE A 468 0.39 15.43 34.66
N GLN A 469 1.38 16.28 34.38
CA GLN A 469 2.10 17.03 35.41
C GLN A 469 1.62 18.47 35.48
N LYS A 470 1.44 19.00 36.69
CA LYS A 470 1.23 20.44 36.93
C LYS A 470 2.55 21.11 37.32
N ASN A 471 2.51 22.43 37.53
CA ASN A 471 3.69 23.24 37.90
C ASN A 471 4.37 22.78 39.21
N ASP A 472 3.71 21.97 40.03
CA ASP A 472 4.25 21.41 41.28
C ASP A 472 5.06 20.13 41.05
N PHE A 473 5.29 19.76 39.79
CA PHE A 473 5.98 18.54 39.36
C PHE A 473 5.31 17.24 39.85
N LYS A 474 4.05 17.28 40.29
CA LYS A 474 3.30 16.09 40.69
C LYS A 474 2.50 15.56 39.51
N TRP A 475 2.40 14.23 39.46
CA TRP A 475 1.56 13.52 38.50
C TRP A 475 0.11 13.48 38.99
N TYR A 476 -0.81 13.85 38.12
CA TYR A 476 -2.24 13.82 38.33
C TYR A 476 -2.86 12.84 37.35
N LEU A 477 -3.67 11.91 37.86
CA LEU A 477 -4.43 10.98 37.03
C LEU A 477 -5.60 11.74 36.38
N LEU A 478 -5.67 11.71 35.05
CA LEU A 478 -6.86 12.13 34.31
C LEU A 478 -7.88 10.99 34.30
N LYS A 479 -7.47 9.80 33.87
CA LYS A 479 -8.35 8.64 33.75
C LYS A 479 -7.54 7.34 33.82
N GLN A 480 -8.14 6.33 34.41
CA GLN A 480 -7.71 4.95 34.26
C GLN A 480 -8.78 4.20 33.45
N VAL A 481 -8.35 3.39 32.48
CA VAL A 481 -9.22 2.55 31.65
C VAL A 481 -8.81 1.10 31.76
N GLU A 482 -9.79 0.20 31.83
CA GLU A 482 -9.56 -1.23 31.67
C GLU A 482 -9.36 -1.53 30.18
N GLU A 483 -8.34 -2.32 29.85
CA GLU A 483 -8.02 -2.61 28.46
C GLU A 483 -8.97 -3.61 27.83
N THR A 484 -9.32 -3.37 26.56
CA THR A 484 -10.12 -4.27 25.72
C THR A 484 -9.27 -5.09 24.74
N GLY A 485 -7.93 -5.01 24.81
CA GLY A 485 -6.97 -5.63 23.87
C GLY A 485 -5.53 -5.46 24.34
N GLU A 486 -4.54 -5.85 23.52
CA GLU A 486 -3.13 -5.65 23.83
C GLU A 486 -2.58 -4.36 23.19
N VAL A 487 -1.70 -3.63 23.90
CA VAL A 487 -1.01 -2.47 23.31
C VAL A 487 0.01 -2.94 22.29
N GLU A 488 -0.18 -2.54 21.04
CA GLU A 488 0.76 -2.85 19.96
C GLU A 488 1.80 -1.73 19.81
N LEU A 489 1.34 -0.48 19.89
CA LEU A 489 2.15 0.69 19.58
C LEU A 489 1.80 1.84 20.52
N ALA A 490 2.81 2.60 20.90
CA ALA A 490 2.66 3.85 21.62
C ALA A 490 3.51 4.93 20.96
N GLY A 491 3.10 6.18 21.04
CA GLY A 491 3.85 7.23 20.38
C GLY A 491 3.26 8.62 20.52
N PHE A 492 3.61 9.47 19.59
CA PHE A 492 3.19 10.86 19.55
C PHE A 492 2.35 11.13 18.31
N PHE A 493 1.35 12.00 18.43
CA PHE A 493 0.51 12.40 17.30
C PHE A 493 0.21 13.89 17.36
N SER A 494 -0.12 14.45 16.21
CA SER A 494 -0.65 15.81 16.11
C SER A 494 -1.73 15.85 15.03
N LYS A 495 -2.97 16.14 15.41
CA LYS A 495 -4.12 16.16 14.51
C LYS A 495 -4.78 17.54 14.43
N THR A 496 -5.36 17.82 13.28
CA THR A 496 -6.15 19.02 13.00
C THR A 496 -7.54 18.60 12.50
N TRP A 497 -8.58 19.34 12.91
CA TRP A 497 -9.95 19.12 12.39
C TRP A 497 -10.24 19.93 11.13
N TYR A 498 -9.44 20.97 10.87
CA TYR A 498 -9.48 21.80 9.67
C TYR A 498 -8.04 22.04 9.19
N PRO A 499 -7.82 22.34 7.90
CA PRO A 499 -6.52 22.77 7.40
C PRO A 499 -6.10 24.09 8.05
N ILE A 500 -5.19 24.02 9.01
CA ILE A 500 -4.75 25.14 9.85
C ILE A 500 -3.24 25.10 10.01
N PRO A 501 -2.56 26.25 10.14
CA PRO A 501 -1.17 26.22 10.55
C PRO A 501 -1.14 25.78 12.02
N HIS A 502 -0.35 24.77 12.33
CA HIS A 502 -0.20 24.27 13.70
C HIS A 502 1.19 23.73 13.91
N LYS A 503 1.87 24.14 14.98
CA LYS A 503 3.22 23.72 15.29
C LYS A 503 3.28 23.20 16.72
N VAL A 504 3.78 21.98 16.87
CA VAL A 504 3.95 21.32 18.17
C VAL A 504 5.33 20.71 18.28
N GLN A 505 5.92 20.83 19.47
CA GLN A 505 7.17 20.20 19.85
C GLN A 505 6.94 19.19 20.97
N PHE A 506 7.61 18.05 20.85
CA PHE A 506 7.67 17.00 21.86
C PHE A 506 9.10 16.90 22.38
N THR A 507 9.28 17.15 23.68
CA THR A 507 10.55 17.07 24.41
C THR A 507 10.45 16.05 25.54
N ASP A 508 11.56 15.80 26.24
CA ASP A 508 11.65 14.91 27.41
C ASP A 508 11.00 13.54 27.18
N ILE A 509 11.23 12.99 25.99
CA ILE A 509 10.68 11.72 25.55
C ILE A 509 11.29 10.59 26.38
N GLY A 510 10.44 9.86 27.11
CA GLY A 510 10.83 8.67 27.84
C GLY A 510 9.92 7.51 27.48
N ILE A 511 10.50 6.36 27.16
CA ILE A 511 9.78 5.12 26.89
C ILE A 511 10.50 3.96 27.58
N ASN A 512 9.77 3.09 28.28
CA ASN A 512 10.28 1.76 28.64
C ASN A 512 9.35 0.69 28.05
N GLY A 513 9.88 -0.51 27.83
CA GLY A 513 9.20 -1.57 27.09
C GLY A 513 9.79 -1.83 25.69
N ASN A 514 10.78 -1.03 25.27
CA ASN A 514 11.71 -1.36 24.19
C ASN A 514 12.84 -2.24 24.76
N LYS A 515 13.09 -3.42 24.16
CA LYS A 515 14.26 -4.21 24.55
C LYS A 515 15.52 -3.51 24.07
N SER A 516 16.19 -2.78 24.96
CA SER A 516 17.62 -2.48 24.79
C SER A 516 18.44 -3.72 25.19
N LYS A 517 19.07 -4.37 24.21
CA LYS A 517 20.35 -5.06 24.42
C LYS A 517 21.27 -4.86 23.23
#